data_AF-A0A6A4TS94-F1
#
_entry.id   AF-A0A6A4TS94-F1
#
_cell.length_a   1.000
_cell.length_b   1.000
_cell.length_c   1.000
_cell.angle_alpha   90.00
_cell.angle_beta   90.00
_cell.angle_gamma   90.00
#
_symmetry.space_group_name_H-M   'P 1'
#
loop_
_entity.id
_entity.type
_entity.pdbx_description
1 polymer ?
#
loop_
_entity_poly.entity_id
_entity_poly.type
_entity_poly.pdbx_seq_one_letter_code
_entity_poly.pdbx_strand_id
1 'polypeptide(L)'
;MSEIQQVVSSVSIALRKGKGGSVSREVNSNLLTDGESLKQLLEFDDGYRFLKPIRGTPAFWQGAQRDLLACVRQLGVPTWFCSFSSAGLHWTNLLESILKQEGRSETVEDLEWAERCELLRRNPVTAARMFDFRWHCFLREVLMSPSHPIGKIKDYFYRVEFQQRGSPHVHCLFWIENAPLIGKNTDEEVVEFIDRYVTCELPADDESLLDIVSSVQQHSKRHSKSCKKNNTTCRFNFPRPASANTFICRNRFEEEEEKRKKAEKARAASMEVDDAEMCACVDQVEQGADVVDDGKPLCPG
;
A
#
# COMPACT_ATOMS: atom_id res chain seq x y z
N MET A 1 -8.11 2.52 28.18
CA MET A 1 -9.52 2.19 27.90
C MET A 1 -9.56 1.01 26.97
N SER A 2 -10.42 0.02 27.21
CA SER A 2 -10.57 -1.13 26.30
C SER A 2 -11.25 -0.71 24.99
N GLU A 3 -11.02 -1.45 23.90
CA GLU A 3 -11.68 -1.20 22.60
C GLU A 3 -13.22 -1.15 22.77
N ILE A 4 -13.76 -2.03 23.61
CA ILE A 4 -15.19 -2.08 23.95
C ILE A 4 -15.66 -0.75 24.55
N GLN A 5 -14.91 -0.14 25.47
CA GLN A 5 -15.26 1.16 26.05
C GLN A 5 -15.25 2.28 25.01
N GLN A 6 -14.29 2.25 24.07
CA GLN A 6 -14.21 3.24 22.99
C GLN A 6 -15.38 3.10 22.01
N VAL A 7 -15.78 1.87 21.69
CA VAL A 7 -16.94 1.58 20.84
C VAL A 7 -18.22 2.04 21.52
N VAL A 8 -18.47 1.65 22.78
CA VAL A 8 -19.67 2.04 23.53
C VAL A 8 -19.79 3.56 23.64
N SER A 9 -18.68 4.25 23.91
CA SER A 9 -18.64 5.72 23.94
C SER A 9 -18.95 6.32 22.56
N SER A 10 -18.37 5.78 21.50
CA SER A 10 -18.57 6.27 20.13
C SER A 10 -19.99 6.02 19.62
N VAL A 11 -20.59 4.87 19.95
CA VAL A 11 -22.00 4.55 19.68
C VAL A 11 -22.90 5.55 20.40
N SER A 12 -22.64 5.80 21.68
CA SER A 12 -23.39 6.77 22.49
C SER A 12 -23.30 8.18 21.89
N ILE A 13 -22.15 8.58 21.35
CA ILE A 13 -21.98 9.86 20.66
C ILE A 13 -22.72 9.90 19.32
N ALA A 14 -22.63 8.85 18.50
CA ALA A 14 -23.30 8.77 17.21
C ALA A 14 -24.83 8.83 17.37
N LEU A 15 -25.38 8.10 18.34
CA LEU A 15 -26.80 8.14 18.71
C LEU A 15 -27.25 9.52 19.20
N ARG A 16 -26.40 10.23 19.94
CA ARG A 16 -26.69 11.63 20.35
C ARG A 16 -26.61 12.62 19.18
N LYS A 17 -25.76 12.36 18.19
CA LYS A 17 -25.58 13.19 16.98
C LYS A 17 -26.62 12.92 15.89
N GLY A 18 -27.25 11.74 15.88
CA GLY A 18 -28.38 11.36 15.02
C GLY A 18 -29.68 12.12 15.32
N LYS A 19 -29.59 13.42 15.62
CA LYS A 19 -30.72 14.32 15.88
C LYS A 19 -30.69 15.49 14.90
N GLY A 20 -30.97 15.17 13.64
CA GLY A 20 -31.85 16.00 12.82
C GLY A 20 -33.29 15.50 13.00
N GLY A 21 -33.88 15.72 14.18
CA GLY A 21 -35.33 15.52 14.39
C GLY A 21 -35.80 14.11 14.79
N SER A 22 -35.56 13.67 16.01
CA SER A 22 -36.60 13.28 16.99
C SER A 22 -35.98 12.54 18.20
N VAL A 23 -36.58 12.77 19.38
CA VAL A 23 -36.50 12.04 20.67
C VAL A 23 -35.13 11.56 21.20
N SER A 24 -34.72 12.11 22.35
CA SER A 24 -33.59 11.59 23.14
C SER A 24 -34.01 10.28 23.77
N ARG A 25 -33.49 9.16 23.27
CA ARG A 25 -33.66 7.85 23.91
C ARG A 25 -32.40 7.53 24.73
N GLU A 26 -32.59 7.25 26.01
CA GLU A 26 -31.54 6.71 26.88
C GLU A 26 -31.19 5.28 26.45
N VAL A 27 -29.89 4.96 26.42
CA VAL A 27 -29.38 3.67 25.94
C VAL A 27 -29.19 2.72 27.12
N ASN A 28 -29.86 1.57 27.08
CA ASN A 28 -29.61 0.42 27.97
C ASN A 28 -29.03 -0.77 27.18
N SER A 29 -28.51 -1.78 27.87
CA SER A 29 -27.90 -2.97 27.25
C SER A 29 -28.83 -3.70 26.26
N ASN A 30 -30.14 -3.57 26.44
CA ASN A 30 -31.15 -4.29 25.66
C ASN A 30 -31.30 -3.72 24.25
N LEU A 31 -30.89 -2.47 24.01
CA LEU A 31 -30.89 -1.85 22.68
C LEU A 31 -29.81 -2.45 21.75
N LEU A 32 -28.71 -2.97 22.32
CA LEU A 32 -27.63 -3.61 21.56
C LEU A 32 -27.91 -5.08 21.24
N THR A 33 -28.89 -5.69 21.92
CA THR A 33 -29.30 -7.08 21.71
C THR A 33 -30.53 -7.22 20.81
N ASP A 34 -31.23 -6.12 20.55
CA ASP A 34 -32.39 -6.09 19.65
C ASP A 34 -31.93 -5.91 18.19
N GLY A 35 -32.21 -6.93 17.37
CA GLY A 35 -31.74 -7.00 15.99
C GLY A 35 -32.34 -5.92 15.07
N GLU A 36 -33.53 -5.41 15.38
CA GLU A 36 -34.22 -4.42 14.57
C GLU A 36 -33.69 -3.01 14.83
N SER A 37 -33.44 -2.67 16.09
CA SER A 37 -32.75 -1.43 16.50
C SER A 37 -31.32 -1.34 15.94
N LEU A 38 -30.59 -2.45 15.91
CA LEU A 38 -29.24 -2.52 15.33
C LEU A 38 -29.28 -2.24 13.81
N LYS A 39 -30.31 -2.73 13.13
CA LYS A 39 -30.48 -2.59 11.68
C LYS A 39 -30.75 -1.13 11.28
N GLN A 40 -31.63 -0.44 12.00
CA GLN A 40 -31.87 1.01 11.79
C GLN A 40 -30.62 1.86 12.07
N LEU A 41 -29.78 1.43 13.01
CA LEU A 41 -28.52 2.10 13.34
C LEU A 41 -27.45 1.91 12.25
N LEU A 42 -27.46 0.76 11.57
CA LEU A 42 -26.59 0.42 10.44
C LEU A 42 -27.03 1.07 9.12
N GLU A 43 -28.31 1.46 9.00
CA GLU A 43 -28.88 2.13 7.82
C GLU A 43 -28.53 3.63 7.74
N PHE A 44 -28.13 4.25 8.86
CA PHE A 44 -27.57 5.60 8.86
C PHE A 44 -26.08 5.58 8.52
N ASP A 45 -25.64 6.41 7.57
CA ASP A 45 -24.24 6.52 7.14
C ASP A 45 -23.29 6.97 8.28
N ASP A 46 -23.83 7.67 9.29
CA ASP A 46 -23.13 7.99 10.56
C ASP A 46 -22.95 6.78 11.49
N GLY A 47 -23.66 5.68 11.24
CA GLY A 47 -23.60 4.39 11.94
C GLY A 47 -22.33 3.59 11.71
N TYR A 48 -21.46 3.96 10.77
CA TYR A 48 -20.15 3.29 10.65
C TYR A 48 -19.04 4.02 11.42
N ARG A 49 -19.25 5.28 11.83
CA ARG A 49 -18.21 6.08 12.52
C ARG A 49 -17.85 5.55 13.90
N PHE A 50 -18.78 4.90 14.60
CA PHE A 50 -18.47 4.32 15.90
C PHE A 50 -17.58 3.07 15.82
N LEU A 51 -17.45 2.48 14.62
CA LEU A 51 -16.57 1.35 14.36
C LEU A 51 -15.12 1.80 14.13
N LYS A 52 -14.85 3.12 14.03
CA LYS A 52 -13.48 3.66 13.89
C LYS A 52 -12.47 3.12 14.90
N PRO A 53 -12.80 2.89 16.19
CA PRO A 53 -11.85 2.30 17.14
C PRO A 53 -11.60 0.80 16.91
N ILE A 54 -12.50 0.12 16.20
CA ILE A 54 -12.38 -1.32 15.93
C ILE A 54 -11.47 -1.53 14.74
N ARG A 55 -10.26 -2.03 15.02
CA ARG A 55 -9.28 -2.41 14.00
C ARG A 55 -9.89 -3.42 13.02
N GLY A 56 -9.61 -3.24 11.74
CA GLY A 56 -10.10 -4.12 10.68
C GLY A 56 -11.43 -3.69 10.05
N THR A 57 -12.19 -2.79 10.66
CA THR A 57 -13.44 -2.30 10.07
C THR A 57 -13.20 -1.31 8.92
N PRO A 58 -14.14 -1.17 7.96
CA PRO A 58 -14.03 -0.18 6.90
C PRO A 58 -13.81 1.25 7.43
N ALA A 59 -14.48 1.62 8.53
CA ALA A 59 -14.36 2.93 9.13
C ALA A 59 -12.97 3.20 9.74
N PHE A 60 -12.36 2.19 10.37
CA PHE A 60 -10.97 2.25 10.82
C PHE A 60 -10.02 2.43 9.63
N TRP A 61 -10.18 1.61 8.57
CA TRP A 61 -9.32 1.67 7.40
C TRP A 61 -9.45 2.98 6.62
N GLN A 62 -10.63 3.58 6.54
CA GLN A 62 -10.79 4.93 5.99
C GLN A 62 -10.05 5.97 6.84
N GLY A 63 -9.98 5.80 8.17
CA GLY A 63 -9.16 6.63 9.05
C GLY A 63 -7.68 6.50 8.69
N ALA A 64 -7.15 5.27 8.76
CA ALA A 64 -5.77 4.98 8.42
C ALA A 64 -5.38 5.44 7.00
N GLN A 65 -6.27 5.29 6.01
CA GLN A 65 -6.05 5.78 4.66
C GLN A 65 -5.95 7.31 4.60
N ARG A 66 -6.84 8.04 5.29
CA ARG A 66 -6.78 9.50 5.35
C ARG A 66 -5.51 9.99 6.04
N ASP A 67 -5.09 9.32 7.12
CA ASP A 67 -3.85 9.65 7.82
C ASP A 67 -2.63 9.43 6.91
N LEU A 68 -2.59 8.30 6.19
CA LEU A 68 -1.53 8.03 5.21
C LEU A 68 -1.52 9.07 4.08
N LEU A 69 -2.68 9.47 3.55
CA LEU A 69 -2.77 10.52 2.54
C LEU A 69 -2.29 11.88 3.09
N ALA A 70 -2.53 12.17 4.36
CA ALA A 70 -2.00 13.36 5.02
C ALA A 70 -0.47 13.31 5.14
N CYS A 71 0.11 12.16 5.52
CA CYS A 71 1.56 11.95 5.50
C CYS A 71 2.14 12.20 4.10
N VAL A 72 1.55 11.61 3.05
CA VAL A 72 2.01 11.83 1.67
C VAL A 72 1.89 13.29 1.26
N ARG A 73 0.81 13.98 1.64
CA ARG A 73 0.63 15.41 1.34
C ARG A 73 1.66 16.29 2.05
N GLN A 74 2.04 15.96 3.29
CA GLN A 74 2.92 16.80 4.11
C GLN A 74 4.41 16.48 3.91
N LEU A 75 4.75 15.20 3.69
CA LEU A 75 6.12 14.71 3.60
C LEU A 75 6.55 14.40 2.16
N GLY A 76 5.60 14.31 1.23
CA GLY A 76 5.84 13.89 -0.15
C GLY A 76 5.76 12.38 -0.35
N VAL A 77 6.28 11.91 -1.48
CA VAL A 77 6.35 10.48 -1.80
C VAL A 77 7.31 9.78 -0.82
N PRO A 78 6.93 8.65 -0.22
CA PRO A 78 7.83 7.89 0.65
C PRO A 78 9.05 7.39 -0.13
N THR A 79 10.21 7.39 0.54
CA THR A 79 11.49 6.97 -0.04
C THR A 79 11.54 5.45 -0.23
N TRP A 80 11.12 4.69 0.78
CA TRP A 80 11.14 3.23 0.75
C TRP A 80 9.75 2.64 0.95
N PHE A 81 9.44 1.62 0.17
CA PHE A 81 8.38 0.66 0.48
C PHE A 81 9.03 -0.68 0.83
N CYS A 82 8.83 -1.13 2.06
CA CYS A 82 9.42 -2.37 2.56
C CYS A 82 8.33 -3.34 3.00
N SER A 83 8.56 -4.63 2.76
CA SER A 83 7.70 -5.69 3.28
C SER A 83 8.52 -6.66 4.12
N PHE A 84 8.12 -6.87 5.38
CA PHE A 84 8.81 -7.76 6.31
C PHE A 84 7.92 -8.97 6.63
N SER A 85 8.46 -10.17 6.49
CA SER A 85 7.72 -11.41 6.68
C SER A 85 8.16 -12.13 7.95
N SER A 86 7.22 -12.81 8.61
CA SER A 86 7.55 -13.67 9.74
C SER A 86 8.35 -14.90 9.31
N ALA A 87 9.47 -15.15 9.99
CA ALA A 87 10.25 -16.39 9.88
C ALA A 87 10.04 -17.26 11.14
N GLY A 88 8.80 -17.41 11.61
CA GLY A 88 8.47 -17.98 12.92
C GLY A 88 9.06 -19.37 13.20
N LEU A 89 9.24 -20.21 12.17
CA LEU A 89 9.86 -21.54 12.31
C LEU A 89 11.37 -21.51 12.56
N HIS A 90 12.04 -20.39 12.28
CA HIS A 90 13.47 -20.17 12.55
C HIS A 90 13.71 -19.52 13.91
N TRP A 91 12.66 -19.11 14.63
CA TRP A 91 12.78 -18.48 15.94
C TRP A 91 12.82 -19.56 17.02
N THR A 92 14.01 -20.14 17.26
CA THR A 92 14.23 -21.19 18.27
C THR A 92 13.69 -20.76 19.64
N ASN A 93 13.95 -19.52 20.04
CA ASN A 93 13.45 -18.96 21.29
C ASN A 93 11.91 -18.97 21.42
N LEU A 94 11.16 -18.82 20.32
CA LEU A 94 9.70 -18.92 20.31
C LEU A 94 9.27 -20.37 20.54
N LEU A 95 9.87 -21.31 19.81
CA LEU A 95 9.56 -22.74 19.92
C LEU A 95 9.93 -23.29 21.30
N GLU A 96 11.10 -22.94 21.84
CA GLU A 96 11.52 -23.27 23.20
C GLU A 96 10.55 -22.72 24.26
N SER A 97 10.08 -21.48 24.07
CA SER A 97 9.11 -20.88 24.99
C SER A 97 7.79 -21.63 24.99
N ILE A 98 7.34 -22.10 23.82
CA ILE A 98 6.12 -22.92 23.69
C ILE A 98 6.33 -24.30 24.33
N LEU A 99 7.46 -24.96 24.08
CA LEU A 99 7.78 -26.27 24.68
C LEU A 99 7.79 -26.21 26.21
N LYS A 100 8.42 -25.17 26.78
CA LYS A 100 8.43 -24.93 28.23
C LYS A 100 7.03 -24.70 28.79
N GLN A 101 6.15 -23.99 28.06
CA GLN A 101 4.76 -23.79 28.46
C GLN A 101 3.95 -25.10 28.45
N GLU A 102 4.24 -26.00 27.51
CA GLU A 102 3.63 -27.33 27.43
C GLU A 102 4.26 -28.35 28.40
N GLY A 103 5.30 -27.97 29.16
CA GLY A 103 5.98 -28.85 30.10
C GLY A 103 6.87 -29.91 29.43
N ARG A 104 7.24 -29.71 28.16
CA ARG A 104 8.12 -30.60 27.39
C ARG A 104 9.58 -30.26 27.67
N SER A 105 10.42 -31.31 27.80
CA SER A 105 11.86 -31.18 28.06
C SER A 105 12.74 -31.34 26.82
N GLU A 106 12.12 -31.59 25.65
CA GLU A 106 12.81 -31.72 24.37
C GLU A 106 13.40 -30.38 23.91
N THR A 107 14.48 -30.43 23.14
CA THR A 107 15.05 -29.25 22.49
C THR A 107 14.40 -29.02 21.13
N VAL A 108 14.54 -27.81 20.56
CA VAL A 108 13.97 -27.52 19.24
C VAL A 108 14.65 -28.33 18.15
N GLU A 109 15.93 -28.64 18.36
CA GLU A 109 16.79 -29.43 17.48
C GLU A 109 16.28 -30.88 17.37
N ASP A 110 15.71 -31.42 18.44
CA ASP A 110 15.15 -32.79 18.49
C ASP A 110 13.86 -32.92 17.67
N LEU A 111 13.14 -31.81 17.44
CA LEU A 111 11.84 -31.82 16.77
C LEU A 111 11.97 -31.92 15.25
N GLU A 112 11.16 -32.78 14.66
CA GLU A 112 10.96 -32.80 13.22
C GLU A 112 10.25 -31.53 12.73
N TRP A 113 10.46 -31.17 11.45
CA TRP A 113 9.84 -29.99 10.84
C TRP A 113 8.32 -29.96 10.97
N ALA A 114 7.67 -31.13 10.84
CA ALA A 114 6.22 -31.27 10.97
C ALA A 114 5.74 -30.90 12.38
N GLU A 115 6.49 -31.31 13.41
CA GLU A 115 6.18 -31.03 14.81
C GLU A 115 6.36 -29.55 15.13
N ARG A 116 7.44 -28.92 14.63
CA ARG A 116 7.63 -27.45 14.75
C ARG A 116 6.46 -26.68 14.13
N CYS A 117 5.96 -27.14 12.98
CA CYS A 117 4.79 -26.56 12.34
C CYS A 117 3.52 -26.72 13.18
N GLU A 118 3.31 -27.90 13.77
CA GLU A 118 2.16 -28.17 14.64
C GLU A 118 2.20 -27.32 15.91
N LEU A 119 3.37 -27.17 16.54
CA LEU A 119 3.54 -26.31 17.72
C LEU A 119 3.12 -24.87 17.47
N LEU A 120 3.55 -24.27 16.35
CA LEU A 120 3.12 -22.90 15.99
C LEU A 120 1.63 -22.82 15.67
N ARG A 121 1.08 -23.83 14.99
CA ARG A 121 -0.34 -23.88 14.62
C ARG A 121 -1.25 -23.95 15.85
N ARG A 122 -0.83 -24.68 16.90
CA ARG A 122 -1.54 -24.79 18.18
C ARG A 122 -1.42 -23.53 19.04
N ASN A 123 -0.40 -22.72 18.83
CA ASN A 123 -0.09 -21.54 19.64
C ASN A 123 -0.12 -20.21 18.85
N PRO A 124 -1.21 -19.89 18.13
CA PRO A 124 -1.25 -18.76 17.20
C PRO A 124 -1.16 -17.40 17.93
N VAL A 125 -1.71 -17.29 19.13
CA VAL A 125 -1.66 -16.04 19.93
C VAL A 125 -0.23 -15.74 20.37
N THR A 126 0.51 -16.75 20.83
CA THR A 126 1.92 -16.62 21.24
C THR A 126 2.78 -16.24 20.04
N ALA A 127 2.57 -16.90 18.90
CA ALA A 127 3.27 -16.58 17.66
C ALA A 127 3.01 -15.14 17.19
N ALA A 128 1.75 -14.68 17.23
CA ALA A 128 1.39 -13.31 16.87
C ALA A 128 2.01 -12.26 17.81
N ARG A 129 1.98 -12.51 19.12
CA ARG A 129 2.61 -11.63 20.13
C ARG A 129 4.13 -11.55 19.95
N MET A 130 4.78 -12.67 19.70
CA MET A 130 6.22 -12.70 19.44
C MET A 130 6.58 -11.94 18.16
N PHE A 131 5.77 -12.10 17.10
CA PHE A 131 5.96 -11.33 15.87
C PHE A 131 5.84 -9.82 16.13
N ASP A 132 4.79 -9.40 16.83
CA ASP A 132 4.56 -7.99 17.17
C ASP A 132 5.73 -7.42 17.98
N PHE A 133 6.18 -8.14 19.00
CA PHE A 133 7.33 -7.76 19.80
C PHE A 133 8.61 -7.62 18.96
N ARG A 134 8.92 -8.63 18.14
CA ARG A 134 10.11 -8.63 17.27
C ARG A 134 10.05 -7.51 16.24
N TRP A 135 8.89 -7.22 15.67
CA TRP A 135 8.71 -6.11 14.75
C TRP A 135 9.03 -4.77 15.41
N HIS A 136 8.48 -4.51 16.61
CA HIS A 136 8.76 -3.28 17.34
C HIS A 136 10.24 -3.15 17.74
N CYS A 137 10.87 -4.25 18.17
CA CYS A 137 12.31 -4.27 18.43
C CYS A 137 13.12 -3.99 17.16
N PHE A 138 12.79 -4.64 16.05
CA PHE A 138 13.50 -4.43 14.79
C PHE A 138 13.35 -2.99 14.28
N LEU A 139 12.14 -2.43 14.32
CA LEU A 139 11.88 -1.05 13.93
C LEU A 139 12.67 -0.06 14.80
N ARG A 140 12.62 -0.21 16.13
CA ARG A 140 13.23 0.76 17.05
C ARG A 140 14.75 0.59 17.19
N GLU A 141 15.21 -0.64 17.39
CA GLU A 141 16.61 -0.93 17.74
C GLU A 141 17.51 -1.11 16.50
N VAL A 142 16.92 -1.40 15.33
CA VAL A 142 17.68 -1.59 14.08
C VAL A 142 17.41 -0.46 13.11
N LEU A 143 16.17 -0.32 12.62
CA LEU A 143 15.86 0.65 11.56
C LEU A 143 15.99 2.11 12.02
N MET A 144 15.54 2.42 13.24
CA MET A 144 15.65 3.77 13.84
C MET A 144 16.95 3.97 14.63
N SER A 145 17.89 3.04 14.55
CA SER A 145 19.16 3.14 15.27
C SER A 145 20.06 4.26 14.70
N PRO A 146 21.06 4.74 15.47
CA PRO A 146 21.99 5.77 15.01
C PRO A 146 22.84 5.38 13.79
N SER A 147 22.89 4.08 13.43
CA SER A 147 23.59 3.62 12.22
C SER A 147 22.83 3.96 10.94
N HIS A 148 21.55 4.33 11.02
CA HIS A 148 20.70 4.73 9.91
C HIS A 148 20.78 3.76 8.71
N PRO A 149 20.43 2.46 8.91
CA PRO A 149 20.69 1.40 7.93
C PRO A 149 19.93 1.55 6.61
N ILE A 150 18.92 2.41 6.55
CA ILE A 150 18.18 2.77 5.33
C ILE A 150 18.13 4.29 5.11
N GLY A 151 19.05 5.01 5.75
CA GLY A 151 19.03 6.46 5.94
C GLY A 151 18.28 6.88 7.20
N LYS A 152 18.37 8.17 7.53
CA LYS A 152 17.75 8.72 8.75
C LYS A 152 16.23 8.83 8.55
N ILE A 153 15.49 7.98 9.24
CA ILE A 153 14.02 7.93 9.15
C ILE A 153 13.46 9.22 9.77
N LYS A 154 12.79 10.02 8.94
CA LYS A 154 12.02 11.20 9.36
C LYS A 154 10.66 10.81 9.90
N ASP A 155 9.98 9.91 9.17
CA ASP A 155 8.67 9.38 9.54
C ASP A 155 8.43 8.02 8.88
N TYR A 156 7.44 7.27 9.36
CA TYR A 156 7.05 5.99 8.79
C TYR A 156 5.56 5.69 8.98
N PHE A 157 5.02 4.90 8.08
CA PHE A 157 3.69 4.31 8.21
C PHE A 157 3.81 2.81 8.00
N TYR A 158 3.12 2.00 8.80
CA TYR A 158 3.06 0.57 8.55
C TYR A 158 1.70 -0.02 8.86
N ARG A 159 1.41 -1.15 8.22
CA ARG A 159 0.27 -2.01 8.55
C ARG A 159 0.71 -3.46 8.64
N VAL A 160 0.04 -4.22 9.49
CA VAL A 160 0.19 -5.68 9.55
C VAL A 160 -0.96 -6.32 8.77
N GLU A 161 -0.61 -7.20 7.83
CA GLU A 161 -1.53 -7.98 7.02
C GLU A 161 -1.32 -9.47 7.30
N PHE A 162 -2.40 -10.18 7.60
CA PHE A 162 -2.37 -11.64 7.70
C PHE A 162 -2.72 -12.21 6.33
N GLN A 163 -1.74 -12.81 5.65
CA GLN A 163 -2.00 -13.51 4.40
C GLN A 163 -2.81 -14.78 4.66
N GLN A 164 -3.43 -15.37 3.61
CA GLN A 164 -4.26 -16.58 3.69
C GLN A 164 -3.59 -17.80 4.38
N ARG A 165 -2.28 -17.76 4.62
CA ARG A 165 -1.51 -18.81 5.30
C ARG A 165 -1.32 -18.57 6.80
N GLY A 166 -1.91 -17.50 7.34
CA GLY A 166 -1.94 -17.19 8.77
C GLY A 166 -0.69 -16.49 9.32
N SER A 167 0.39 -16.38 8.54
CA SER A 167 1.57 -15.62 8.94
C SER A 167 1.36 -14.11 8.74
N PRO A 168 1.74 -13.27 9.71
CA PRO A 168 1.69 -11.83 9.58
C PRO A 168 2.83 -11.32 8.67
N HIS A 169 2.49 -10.29 7.90
CA HIS A 169 3.39 -9.53 7.05
C HIS A 169 3.23 -8.05 7.39
N VAL A 170 4.35 -7.36 7.54
CA VAL A 170 4.35 -5.90 7.71
C VAL A 170 4.59 -5.26 6.35
N HIS A 171 3.76 -4.30 5.99
CA HIS A 171 3.99 -3.39 4.87
C HIS A 171 4.30 -2.01 5.44
N CYS A 172 5.47 -1.48 5.11
CA CYS A 172 5.98 -0.19 5.60
C CYS A 172 6.26 0.79 4.48
N LEU A 173 6.02 2.06 4.78
CA LEU A 173 6.48 3.22 4.05
C LEU A 173 7.42 4.01 4.96
N PHE A 174 8.59 4.38 4.46
CA PHE A 174 9.56 5.20 5.18
C PHE A 174 9.85 6.48 4.42
N TRP A 175 9.81 7.62 5.12
CA TRP A 175 10.31 8.90 4.63
C TRP A 175 11.69 9.15 5.22
N ILE A 176 12.69 9.27 4.37
CA ILE A 176 14.08 9.46 4.78
C ILE A 176 14.46 10.94 4.66
N GLU A 177 15.14 11.46 5.68
CA GLU A 177 15.65 12.82 5.69
C GLU A 177 16.69 13.02 4.58
N ASN A 178 16.51 14.07 3.78
CA ASN A 178 17.40 14.45 2.67
C ASN A 178 17.61 13.37 1.58
N ALA A 179 16.66 12.44 1.42
CA ALA A 179 16.71 11.50 0.30
C ALA A 179 16.49 12.22 -1.05
N PRO A 180 17.24 11.85 -2.10
CA PRO A 180 17.09 12.45 -3.42
C PRO A 180 15.73 12.06 -4.05
N LEU A 181 15.18 12.96 -4.86
CA LEU A 181 13.88 12.80 -5.49
C LEU A 181 14.02 12.56 -6.99
N ILE A 182 13.42 11.48 -7.49
CA ILE A 182 13.34 11.18 -8.91
C ILE A 182 12.67 12.35 -9.64
N GLY A 183 13.30 12.82 -10.72
CA GLY A 183 12.82 13.94 -11.54
C GLY A 183 13.15 15.33 -11.00
N LYS A 184 13.79 15.44 -9.82
CA LYS A 184 14.33 16.70 -9.30
C LYS A 184 15.85 16.66 -9.18
N ASN A 185 16.36 15.59 -8.57
CA ASN A 185 17.78 15.29 -8.47
C ASN A 185 18.27 14.59 -9.73
N THR A 186 19.60 14.54 -9.92
CA THR A 186 20.17 13.80 -11.05
C THR A 186 20.01 12.30 -10.83
N ASP A 187 20.05 11.53 -11.91
CA ASP A 187 19.92 10.07 -11.83
C ASP A 187 21.07 9.47 -11.04
N GLU A 188 22.27 10.04 -11.16
CA GLU A 188 23.47 9.63 -10.44
C GLU A 188 23.31 9.81 -8.93
N GLU A 189 22.77 10.95 -8.47
CA GLU A 189 22.51 11.18 -7.04
C GLU A 189 21.52 10.17 -6.47
N VAL A 190 20.46 9.86 -7.22
CA VAL A 190 19.44 8.89 -6.82
C VAL A 190 20.02 7.48 -6.79
N VAL A 191 20.78 7.09 -7.81
CA VAL A 191 21.43 5.78 -7.92
C VAL A 191 22.44 5.59 -6.80
N GLU A 192 23.31 6.57 -6.54
CA GLU A 192 24.29 6.50 -5.45
C GLU A 192 23.62 6.34 -4.08
N PHE A 193 22.51 7.05 -3.86
CA PHE A 193 21.73 6.90 -2.64
C PHE A 193 21.15 5.48 -2.50
N ILE A 194 20.61 4.90 -3.58
CA ILE A 194 20.06 3.54 -3.55
C ILE A 194 21.16 2.51 -3.28
N ASP A 195 22.26 2.58 -4.04
CA ASP A 195 23.37 1.62 -3.96
C ASP A 195 24.09 1.66 -2.60
N ARG A 196 24.00 2.78 -1.88
CA ARG A 196 24.49 2.89 -0.49
C ARG A 196 23.75 1.97 0.49
N TYR A 197 22.46 1.69 0.26
CA TYR A 197 21.61 0.96 1.20
C TYR A 197 21.12 -0.39 0.66
N VAL A 198 21.11 -0.57 -0.66
CA VAL A 198 20.56 -1.75 -1.33
C VAL A 198 21.63 -2.35 -2.23
N THR A 199 21.90 -3.64 -2.05
CA THR A 199 22.80 -4.39 -2.92
C THR A 199 22.20 -5.74 -3.29
N CYS A 200 22.51 -6.20 -4.49
CA CYS A 200 22.22 -7.56 -4.95
C CYS A 200 23.45 -8.47 -4.85
N GLU A 201 24.60 -7.95 -4.41
CA GLU A 201 25.83 -8.70 -4.27
C GLU A 201 25.73 -9.69 -3.10
N LEU A 202 26.27 -10.88 -3.30
CA LEU A 202 26.38 -11.86 -2.24
C LEU A 202 27.63 -11.57 -1.43
N PRO A 203 27.53 -11.55 -0.08
CA PRO A 203 28.69 -11.29 0.77
C PRO A 203 29.70 -12.42 0.62
N ALA A 204 30.93 -12.08 0.22
CA ALA A 204 32.01 -13.05 0.03
C ALA A 204 32.81 -13.31 1.31
N ASP A 205 32.90 -12.30 2.19
CA ASP A 205 33.82 -12.30 3.34
C ASP A 205 33.15 -12.68 4.66
N ASP A 206 31.83 -12.95 4.66
CA ASP A 206 31.07 -13.37 5.85
C ASP A 206 30.21 -14.58 5.49
N GLU A 207 30.70 -15.76 5.87
CA GLU A 207 30.04 -17.05 5.62
C GLU A 207 28.66 -17.13 6.30
N SER A 208 28.52 -16.53 7.48
CA SER A 208 27.25 -16.54 8.23
C SER A 208 26.19 -15.66 7.56
N LEU A 209 26.58 -14.48 7.09
CA LEU A 209 25.71 -13.59 6.35
C LEU A 209 25.37 -14.18 4.98
N LEU A 210 26.34 -14.83 4.31
CA LEU A 210 26.12 -15.52 3.05
C LEU A 210 25.08 -16.63 3.18
N ASP A 211 25.14 -17.44 4.24
CA ASP A 211 24.15 -18.49 4.49
C ASP A 211 22.75 -17.89 4.71
N ILE A 212 22.63 -16.81 5.50
CA ILE A 212 21.36 -16.13 5.72
C ILE A 212 20.81 -15.55 4.40
N VAL A 213 21.60 -14.77 3.67
CA VAL A 213 21.17 -14.11 2.43
C VAL A 213 20.79 -15.16 1.38
N SER A 214 21.59 -16.20 1.21
CA SER A 214 21.31 -17.26 0.23
C SER A 214 20.07 -18.09 0.59
N SER A 215 19.77 -18.27 1.88
CA SER A 215 18.62 -19.05 2.33
C SER A 215 17.29 -18.27 2.28
N VAL A 216 17.28 -16.96 2.58
CA VAL A 216 16.03 -16.19 2.73
C VAL A 216 15.82 -15.06 1.72
N GLN A 217 16.84 -14.62 0.98
CA GLN A 217 16.74 -13.52 0.00
C GLN A 217 16.88 -13.99 -1.46
N GLN A 218 16.90 -15.30 -1.70
CA GLN A 218 16.94 -15.85 -3.06
C GLN A 218 15.62 -16.50 -3.47
N HIS A 219 15.27 -16.30 -4.74
CA HIS A 219 14.17 -17.03 -5.35
C HIS A 219 14.49 -18.52 -5.41
N SER A 220 13.62 -19.35 -4.80
CA SER A 220 13.86 -20.79 -4.70
C SER A 220 13.94 -21.49 -6.07
N LYS A 221 15.06 -22.18 -6.32
CA LYS A 221 15.28 -23.02 -7.51
C LYS A 221 14.29 -24.18 -7.63
N ARG A 222 13.70 -24.63 -6.51
CA ARG A 222 12.75 -25.75 -6.50
C ARG A 222 11.36 -25.35 -7.01
N HIS A 223 11.07 -24.04 -7.09
CA HIS A 223 9.79 -23.42 -7.49
C HIS A 223 8.57 -24.03 -6.79
N SER A 224 7.95 -23.29 -5.86
CA SER A 224 6.71 -23.70 -5.21
C SER A 224 5.54 -23.84 -6.21
N LYS A 225 4.45 -24.51 -5.80
CA LYS A 225 3.23 -24.64 -6.61
C LYS A 225 2.65 -23.28 -7.05
N SER A 226 2.71 -22.27 -6.20
CA SER A 226 2.26 -20.90 -6.53
C SER A 226 3.21 -20.17 -7.47
N CYS A 227 4.46 -20.60 -7.52
CA CYS A 227 5.49 -20.05 -8.40
C CYS A 227 5.43 -20.64 -9.81
N LYS A 228 5.02 -21.90 -9.98
CA LYS A 228 4.92 -22.53 -11.31
C LYS A 228 3.63 -22.10 -12.02
N LYS A 229 3.74 -21.65 -13.27
CA LYS A 229 2.60 -21.52 -14.19
C LYS A 229 2.61 -22.74 -15.11
N ASN A 230 1.49 -23.43 -15.23
CA ASN A 230 1.33 -24.61 -16.09
C ASN A 230 2.43 -25.68 -15.94
N ASN A 231 2.89 -25.91 -14.70
CA ASN A 231 3.88 -26.93 -14.31
C ASN A 231 5.29 -26.88 -14.95
N THR A 232 5.59 -25.94 -15.85
CA THR A 232 6.86 -25.96 -16.60
C THR A 232 7.70 -24.69 -16.48
N THR A 233 7.10 -23.52 -16.21
CA THR A 233 7.84 -22.25 -16.15
C THR A 233 7.54 -21.44 -14.90
N CYS A 234 8.55 -20.69 -14.44
CA CYS A 234 8.39 -19.75 -13.33
C CYS A 234 7.45 -18.62 -13.73
N ARG A 235 6.33 -18.45 -13.01
CA ARG A 235 5.35 -17.37 -13.19
C ARG A 235 5.97 -15.98 -13.19
N PHE A 236 7.07 -15.80 -12.46
CA PHE A 236 7.75 -14.52 -12.26
C PHE A 236 8.98 -14.33 -13.16
N ASN A 237 9.23 -15.27 -14.08
CA ASN A 237 10.36 -15.26 -15.01
C ASN A 237 11.74 -15.21 -14.31
N PHE A 238 11.90 -15.97 -13.22
CA PHE A 238 13.23 -16.20 -12.64
C PHE A 238 13.93 -17.40 -13.29
N PRO A 239 15.27 -17.35 -13.45
CA PRO A 239 16.14 -16.21 -13.12
C PRO A 239 15.94 -15.05 -14.11
N ARG A 240 16.00 -13.82 -13.59
CA ARG A 240 16.00 -12.61 -14.43
C ARG A 240 17.42 -12.33 -14.92
N PRO A 241 17.60 -11.62 -16.04
CA PRO A 241 18.90 -11.14 -16.46
C PRO A 241 19.55 -10.32 -15.34
N ALA A 242 20.85 -10.53 -15.11
CA ALA A 242 21.59 -9.74 -14.15
C ALA A 242 21.76 -8.29 -14.66
N SER A 243 21.72 -7.33 -13.74
CA SER A 243 22.10 -5.94 -14.01
C SER A 243 23.42 -5.66 -13.31
N ALA A 244 24.38 -5.06 -14.02
CA ALA A 244 25.68 -4.71 -13.44
C ALA A 244 25.62 -3.41 -12.62
N ASN A 245 24.62 -2.56 -12.85
CA ASN A 245 24.45 -1.29 -12.19
C ASN A 245 22.96 -0.98 -11.97
N THR A 246 22.69 -0.11 -11.00
CA THR A 246 21.36 0.46 -10.79
C THR A 246 21.11 1.57 -11.82
N PHE A 247 19.90 1.66 -12.35
CA PHE A 247 19.48 2.70 -13.28
C PHE A 247 17.98 2.99 -13.16
N ILE A 248 17.57 4.20 -13.50
CA ILE A 248 16.17 4.62 -13.44
C ILE A 248 15.46 4.26 -14.75
N CYS A 249 14.49 3.33 -14.66
CA CYS A 249 13.58 3.04 -15.75
C CYS A 249 12.50 4.12 -15.85
N ARG A 250 12.65 5.06 -16.79
CA ARG A 250 11.55 5.96 -17.17
C ARG A 250 10.61 5.22 -18.12
N ASN A 251 9.34 5.14 -17.76
CA ASN A 251 8.36 4.46 -18.58
C ASN A 251 8.08 5.33 -19.82
N ARG A 252 8.41 4.87 -21.02
CA ARG A 252 8.14 5.59 -22.28
C ARG A 252 6.67 6.02 -22.43
N PHE A 253 5.75 5.32 -21.76
CA PHE A 253 4.33 5.65 -21.75
C PHE A 253 4.00 7.00 -21.11
N GLU A 254 4.71 7.43 -20.07
CA GLU A 254 4.45 8.72 -19.42
C GLU A 254 4.94 9.88 -20.30
N GLU A 255 6.09 9.70 -20.97
CA GLU A 255 6.58 10.64 -21.96
C GLU A 255 5.67 10.73 -23.19
N GLU A 256 5.13 9.61 -23.66
CA GLU A 256 4.16 9.59 -24.78
C GLU A 256 2.81 10.19 -24.38
N GLU A 257 2.32 9.95 -23.16
CA GLU A 257 1.08 10.54 -22.65
C GLU A 257 1.22 12.06 -22.44
N GLU A 258 2.35 12.52 -21.89
CA GLU A 258 2.64 13.96 -21.80
C GLU A 258 2.77 14.62 -23.19
N LYS A 259 3.45 13.97 -24.13
CA LYS A 259 3.54 14.45 -25.52
C LYS A 259 2.17 14.54 -26.16
N ARG A 260 1.30 13.55 -25.93
CA ARG A 260 -0.07 13.52 -26.45
C ARG A 260 -0.95 14.62 -25.84
N LYS A 261 -0.88 14.83 -24.51
CA LYS A 261 -1.57 15.94 -23.82
C LYS A 261 -1.09 17.31 -24.29
N LYS A 262 0.22 17.49 -24.52
CA LYS A 262 0.78 18.72 -25.09
C LYS A 262 0.32 18.96 -26.52
N ALA A 263 0.25 17.90 -27.35
CA ALA A 263 -0.25 17.99 -28.72
C ALA A 263 -1.76 18.31 -28.80
N GLU A 264 -2.57 17.72 -27.93
CA GLU A 264 -4.01 18.04 -27.81
C GLU A 264 -4.23 19.49 -27.38
N LYS A 265 -3.45 19.99 -26.41
CA LYS A 265 -3.52 21.39 -25.97
C LYS A 265 -3.06 22.39 -27.04
N ALA A 266 -2.03 22.05 -27.81
CA ALA A 266 -1.59 22.87 -28.94
C ALA A 266 -2.62 22.92 -30.07
N ARG A 267 -3.33 21.81 -30.34
CA ARG A 267 -4.44 21.76 -31.30
C ARG A 267 -5.67 22.55 -30.86
N ALA A 268 -6.00 22.49 -29.57
CA ALA A 268 -7.08 23.31 -29.01
C ALA A 268 -6.76 24.81 -29.10
N ALA A 269 -5.51 25.20 -28.81
CA ALA A 269 -5.06 26.58 -28.93
C ALA A 269 -5.04 27.09 -30.38
N SER A 270 -4.77 26.25 -31.38
CA SER A 270 -4.87 26.65 -32.79
C SER A 270 -6.31 26.83 -33.27
N MET A 271 -7.27 26.04 -32.75
CA MET A 271 -8.70 26.21 -33.08
C MET A 271 -9.29 27.49 -32.49
N GLU A 272 -8.84 27.93 -31.30
CA GLU A 272 -9.28 29.20 -30.70
C GLU A 272 -8.75 30.45 -31.43
N VAL A 273 -7.68 30.32 -32.22
CA VAL A 273 -7.13 31.41 -33.03
C VAL A 273 -7.87 31.54 -34.38
N ASP A 274 -8.30 30.43 -34.97
CA ASP A 274 -9.07 30.42 -36.22
C ASP A 274 -10.51 30.98 -36.03
N ASP A 275 -11.14 30.75 -34.88
CA ASP A 275 -12.47 31.31 -34.56
C ASP A 275 -12.44 32.83 -34.28
N ALA A 276 -11.27 33.41 -33.98
CA ALA A 276 -11.11 34.84 -33.73
C ALA A 276 -10.86 35.66 -35.02
N GLU A 277 -10.52 35.02 -36.14
CA GLU A 277 -10.28 35.69 -37.43
C GLU A 277 -11.48 35.67 -38.39
N MET A 278 -12.65 35.15 -37.98
CA MET A 278 -13.86 35.16 -38.81
C MET A 278 -14.86 36.28 -38.46
N CYS A 279 -14.76 37.34 -39.28
CA CYS A 279 -15.83 38.27 -39.70
C CYS A 279 -16.16 39.49 -38.81
N ALA A 280 -15.66 40.66 -39.23
CA ALA A 280 -16.18 41.98 -38.89
C ALA A 280 -16.50 42.78 -40.17
N CYS A 281 -17.47 42.33 -40.97
CA CYS A 281 -18.04 43.16 -42.06
C CYS A 281 -19.26 42.51 -42.74
N VAL A 282 -20.44 42.56 -42.11
CA VAL A 282 -21.70 42.52 -42.87
C VAL A 282 -22.73 43.42 -42.20
N ASP A 283 -22.75 44.68 -42.61
CA ASP A 283 -23.94 45.53 -42.60
C ASP A 283 -23.61 46.69 -43.51
N GLN A 284 -24.08 46.67 -44.76
CA GLN A 284 -24.52 47.81 -45.56
C GLN A 284 -24.98 47.35 -46.97
N VAL A 285 -26.31 47.45 -47.17
CA VAL A 285 -27.00 47.94 -48.38
C VAL A 285 -26.82 47.14 -49.69
N GLU A 286 -27.92 46.58 -50.24
CA GLU A 286 -28.57 47.09 -51.45
C GLU A 286 -29.79 46.29 -51.91
N GLN A 287 -30.74 47.05 -52.46
CA GLN A 287 -31.99 46.65 -53.08
C GLN A 287 -31.74 46.15 -54.51
N GLY A 288 -32.57 45.22 -54.98
CA GLY A 288 -33.11 45.26 -56.34
C GLY A 288 -32.59 44.25 -57.37
N ALA A 289 -33.56 43.65 -58.06
CA ALA A 289 -33.54 43.07 -59.42
C ALA A 289 -33.11 41.59 -59.60
N ASP A 290 -34.16 40.75 -59.63
CA ASP A 290 -34.54 39.76 -60.65
C ASP A 290 -33.50 39.04 -61.54
N VAL A 291 -33.87 37.78 -61.84
CA VAL A 291 -33.75 37.03 -63.13
C VAL A 291 -32.91 35.72 -63.05
N VAL A 292 -33.66 34.59 -62.94
CA VAL A 292 -33.52 33.19 -63.47
C VAL A 292 -32.13 32.48 -63.43
N ASP A 293 -31.97 31.15 -63.38
CA ASP A 293 -32.79 29.94 -63.48
C ASP A 293 -31.96 28.78 -62.91
N ASP A 294 -32.64 27.68 -62.57
CA ASP A 294 -32.21 26.45 -61.94
C ASP A 294 -30.95 25.74 -62.48
N GLY A 295 -30.15 25.20 -61.55
CA GLY A 295 -29.02 24.34 -61.88
C GLY A 295 -28.36 23.65 -60.67
N LYS A 296 -29.08 22.78 -59.97
CA LYS A 296 -28.48 21.65 -59.19
C LYS A 296 -28.15 20.51 -60.18
N PRO A 297 -27.27 19.51 -59.90
CA PRO A 297 -26.89 19.03 -58.56
C PRO A 297 -25.46 18.46 -58.36
N LEU A 298 -25.18 18.14 -57.08
CA LEU A 298 -24.49 16.95 -56.51
C LEU A 298 -22.95 16.83 -56.48
N CYS A 299 -22.51 16.44 -55.26
CA CYS A 299 -21.17 16.11 -54.80
C CYS A 299 -20.64 14.75 -55.30
N PRO A 300 -19.32 14.51 -55.19
CA PRO A 300 -18.74 13.24 -54.73
C PRO A 300 -18.08 13.46 -53.34
N GLY A 301 -18.00 12.53 -52.40
CA GLY A 301 -17.62 11.11 -52.54
C GLY A 301 -16.36 10.93 -51.70
#